data_AF-A0A965QIW4-F1
#
_entry.id   AF-A0A965QIW4-F1
#
_cell.length_a   1.000
_cell.length_b   1.000
_cell.length_c   1.000
_cell.angle_alpha   90.00
_cell.angle_beta   90.00
_cell.angle_gamma   90.00
#
_symmetry.space_group_name_H-M   'P 1'
#
loop_
_entity.id
_entity.type
_entity.pdbx_description
1 polymer ?
#
loop_
_entity_poly.entity_id
_entity_poly.type
_entity_poly.pdbx_seq_one_letter_code
_entity_poly.pdbx_strand_id
1 'polypeptide(L)'
;MTNQYAIGPFPQDMKKACENFRGIGSADCAEENWDIYFAGALRGVARCAPGSAFNSALDACIDEDYGYGPFKENQVEQCKDLQWGFVCESMRWPVAVLRGEKAPPAPAPNIVGTGNGTWNTANLRGIAGKLLSFYANPANYRSVYSQVMSWFGSTQNGCVAFMSTALRNVGVPVPKALNNKGYNISTWTAAFAEYLEQTLGWRRISNLRDLAPGDVAFTLDLDGSRGFPAHVFMFVGWIDDTSTLARVIDNQGFLHTRDLLGYKGNFTPFQYALRPPG
;
A
#
# COMPACT_ATOMS: atom_id res chain seq x y z
N MET A 1 12.78 23.25 8.94
CA MET A 1 13.73 22.33 8.30
C MET A 1 12.90 21.24 7.66
N THR A 2 12.87 21.16 6.34
CA THR A 2 12.15 20.11 5.61
C THR A 2 12.90 18.81 5.81
N ASN A 3 12.35 17.86 6.57
CA ASN A 3 12.93 16.52 6.69
C ASN A 3 12.91 15.87 5.30
N GLN A 4 14.08 15.71 4.70
CA GLN A 4 14.25 14.94 3.48
C GLN A 4 14.52 13.49 3.88
N TYR A 5 13.84 12.56 3.22
CA TYR A 5 14.01 11.12 3.44
C TYR A 5 14.69 10.49 2.23
N ALA A 6 15.61 9.55 2.48
CA ALA A 6 16.05 8.61 1.48
C ALA A 6 14.98 7.51 1.35
N ILE A 7 14.54 7.23 0.11
CA ILE A 7 13.54 6.21 -0.17
C ILE A 7 14.25 4.94 -0.65
N GLY A 8 14.00 3.83 0.02
CA GLY A 8 14.51 2.50 -0.25
C GLY A 8 13.71 1.79 -1.36
N PRO A 9 13.79 0.45 -1.45
CA PRO A 9 14.44 -0.45 -0.48
C PRO A 9 15.97 -0.25 -0.41
N PHE A 10 16.54 -0.31 0.79
CA PHE A 10 17.98 -0.24 1.02
C PHE A 10 18.67 -1.62 0.87
N PRO A 11 19.96 -1.69 0.48
CA PRO A 11 20.73 -2.92 0.47
C PRO A 11 20.64 -3.68 1.79
N GLN A 12 20.64 -5.02 1.74
CA GLN A 12 20.54 -5.86 2.94
C GLN A 12 21.65 -5.59 3.95
N ASP A 13 22.85 -5.27 3.49
CA ASP A 13 23.95 -4.96 4.38
C ASP A 13 23.84 -3.56 4.99
N MET A 14 23.17 -2.60 4.32
CA MET A 14 22.76 -1.35 4.97
C MET A 14 21.70 -1.61 6.05
N LYS A 15 20.75 -2.52 5.82
CA LYS A 15 19.74 -2.92 6.82
C LYS A 15 20.38 -3.60 8.04
N LYS A 16 21.32 -4.52 7.82
CA LYS A 16 22.15 -5.10 8.89
C LYS A 16 23.00 -4.05 9.61
N ALA A 17 23.55 -3.08 8.88
CA ALA A 17 24.30 -1.98 9.48
C ALA A 17 23.39 -1.11 10.37
N CYS A 18 22.15 -0.86 9.94
CA CYS A 18 21.12 -0.21 10.76
C CYS A 18 20.86 -1.00 12.06
N GLU A 19 20.68 -2.33 11.97
CA GLU A 19 20.42 -3.19 13.15
C GLU A 19 21.57 -3.16 14.17
N ASN A 20 22.80 -2.91 13.71
CA ASN A 20 24.00 -2.83 14.55
C ASN A 20 24.37 -1.39 14.95
N PHE A 21 23.64 -0.38 14.48
CA PHE A 21 23.97 1.03 14.70
C PHE A 21 23.52 1.48 16.11
N ARG A 22 24.48 1.69 17.02
CA ARG A 22 24.23 2.16 18.41
C ARG A 22 24.21 3.70 18.55
N GLY A 23 23.69 4.41 17.54
CA GLY A 23 23.64 5.88 17.47
C GLY A 23 22.22 6.45 17.52
N ILE A 24 22.11 7.76 17.80
CA ILE A 24 20.85 8.51 18.01
C ILE A 24 19.94 8.43 16.77
N GLY A 25 18.72 7.91 16.95
CA GLY A 25 17.67 7.85 15.94
C GLY A 25 17.03 6.46 15.91
N SER A 26 15.76 6.35 16.31
CA SER A 26 14.99 5.11 16.33
C SER A 26 14.53 4.71 14.92
N ALA A 27 15.46 4.53 13.99
CA ALA A 27 15.11 4.03 12.66
C ALA A 27 14.69 2.56 12.79
N ASP A 28 13.45 2.24 12.43
CA ASP A 28 13.07 0.85 12.20
C ASP A 28 13.81 0.40 10.92
N CYS A 29 14.78 -0.49 11.06
CA CYS A 29 15.60 -0.96 9.95
C CYS A 29 14.80 -1.72 8.87
N ALA A 30 13.54 -2.09 9.17
CA ALA A 30 12.59 -2.62 8.21
C ALA A 30 11.86 -1.53 7.39
N GLU A 31 11.96 -0.25 7.76
CA GLU A 31 11.42 0.87 7.00
C GLU A 31 12.19 1.13 5.71
N GLU A 32 11.48 1.58 4.68
CA GLU A 32 12.04 1.95 3.38
C GLU A 32 12.18 3.46 3.23
N ASN A 33 12.06 4.23 4.32
CA ASN A 33 12.13 5.68 4.34
C ASN A 33 13.00 6.14 5.51
N TRP A 34 14.31 6.14 5.29
CA TRP A 34 15.26 6.57 6.30
C TRP A 34 15.48 8.07 6.21
N ASP A 35 15.66 8.74 7.35
CA ASP A 35 16.16 10.13 7.35
C ASP A 35 17.41 10.23 6.46
N ILE A 36 17.51 11.28 5.63
CA ILE A 36 18.58 11.37 4.63
C ILE A 36 19.99 11.38 5.24
N TYR A 37 20.15 11.92 6.44
CA TYR A 37 21.43 11.94 7.15
C TYR A 37 21.74 10.58 7.77
N PHE A 38 20.73 9.90 8.32
CA PHE A 38 20.86 8.53 8.79
C PHE A 38 21.20 7.55 7.66
N ALA A 39 20.47 7.62 6.54
CA ALA A 39 20.75 6.84 5.35
C ALA A 39 22.14 7.14 4.77
N GLY A 40 22.54 8.41 4.77
CA GLY A 40 23.88 8.84 4.38
C GLY A 40 24.98 8.25 5.27
N ALA A 41 24.76 8.21 6.58
CA ALA A 41 25.71 7.62 7.54
C ALA A 41 25.87 6.11 7.32
N LEU A 42 24.79 5.38 7.05
CA LEU A 42 24.83 3.95 6.77
C LEU A 42 25.35 3.60 5.37
N ARG A 43 25.10 4.46 4.37
CA ARG A 43 25.65 4.32 3.01
C ARG A 43 27.17 4.49 3.01
N GLY A 44 27.69 5.40 3.84
CA GLY A 44 29.10 5.76 3.86
C GLY A 44 29.55 6.59 2.64
N VAL A 45 30.85 6.81 2.53
CA VAL A 45 31.48 7.65 1.47
C VAL A 45 31.99 6.84 0.27
N ALA A 46 31.81 5.52 0.31
CA ALA A 46 32.22 4.65 -0.79
C ALA A 46 31.37 4.90 -2.04
N ARG A 47 31.92 4.55 -3.21
CA ARG A 47 31.22 4.67 -4.49
C ARG A 47 29.88 3.92 -4.47
N CYS A 48 29.86 2.74 -3.85
CA CYS A 48 28.68 1.91 -3.68
C CYS A 48 28.37 1.67 -2.22
N ALA A 49 27.08 1.55 -1.92
CA ALA A 49 26.59 1.21 -0.60
C ALA A 49 27.03 -0.20 -0.18
N PRO A 50 27.19 -0.48 1.13
CA PRO A 50 27.44 -1.83 1.63
C PRO A 50 26.47 -2.85 1.03
N GLY A 51 26.99 -4.00 0.59
CA GLY A 51 26.21 -5.05 -0.06
C GLY A 51 25.99 -4.86 -1.58
N SER A 52 26.59 -3.83 -2.18
CA SER A 52 26.56 -3.61 -3.64
C SER A 52 27.96 -3.36 -4.20
N ALA A 53 28.18 -3.71 -5.46
CA ALA A 53 29.42 -3.50 -6.19
C ALA A 53 29.17 -2.66 -7.45
N PHE A 54 30.13 -1.80 -7.82
CA PHE A 54 30.00 -1.00 -9.03
C PHE A 54 30.16 -1.88 -10.26
N ASN A 55 29.15 -1.92 -11.11
CA ASN A 55 29.18 -2.58 -12.40
C ASN A 55 29.43 -1.53 -13.49
N SER A 56 30.60 -1.59 -14.14
CA SER A 56 30.97 -0.63 -15.18
C SER A 56 30.19 -0.77 -16.48
N ALA A 57 29.61 -1.94 -16.77
CA ALA A 57 28.80 -2.15 -17.96
C ALA A 57 27.39 -1.54 -17.81
N LEU A 58 26.85 -1.52 -16.59
CA LEU A 58 25.54 -0.95 -16.28
C LEU A 58 25.63 0.47 -15.68
N ASP A 59 26.84 0.92 -15.39
CA ASP A 59 27.16 2.21 -14.76
C ASP A 59 26.32 2.48 -13.50
N ALA A 60 26.22 1.45 -12.65
CA ALA A 60 25.41 1.46 -11.45
C ALA A 60 26.03 0.58 -10.34
N CYS A 61 25.69 0.87 -9.08
CA CYS A 61 25.99 -0.03 -7.97
C CYS A 61 24.94 -1.12 -7.92
N ILE A 62 25.32 -2.39 -8.03
CA ILE A 62 24.36 -3.51 -8.09
C ILE A 62 24.67 -4.58 -7.04
N ASP A 63 23.66 -5.34 -6.65
CA ASP A 63 23.79 -6.69 -6.10
C ASP A 63 23.37 -7.74 -7.15
N GLU A 64 23.00 -8.94 -6.72
CA GLU A 64 22.57 -10.04 -7.62
C GLU A 64 21.32 -9.68 -8.44
N ASP A 65 20.38 -8.94 -7.84
CA ASP A 65 19.03 -8.75 -8.37
C ASP A 65 18.72 -7.27 -8.69
N TYR A 66 19.40 -6.32 -8.04
CA TYR A 66 19.04 -4.91 -8.06
C TYR A 66 20.24 -3.97 -8.24
N GLY A 67 20.00 -2.86 -8.93
CA GLY A 67 20.85 -1.67 -8.89
C GLY A 67 20.34 -0.63 -7.91
N TYR A 68 21.25 0.17 -7.39
CA TYR A 68 21.03 1.16 -6.34
C TYR A 68 21.52 2.55 -6.79
N GLY A 69 20.65 3.53 -6.62
CA GLY A 69 20.84 4.89 -7.09
C GLY A 69 21.78 5.77 -6.22
N PRO A 70 21.91 7.05 -6.58
CA PRO A 70 21.10 7.74 -7.60
C PRO A 70 21.41 7.29 -9.02
N PHE A 71 20.37 7.23 -9.86
CA PHE A 71 20.48 6.89 -11.28
C PHE A 71 20.62 8.16 -12.12
N LYS A 72 21.32 8.05 -13.25
CA LYS A 72 21.49 9.16 -14.19
C LYS A 72 20.19 9.46 -14.92
N GLU A 73 20.02 10.70 -15.35
CA GLU A 73 18.82 11.16 -16.06
C GLU A 73 18.53 10.30 -17.31
N ASN A 74 19.54 9.95 -18.09
CA ASN A 74 19.40 9.06 -19.25
C ASN A 74 18.98 7.63 -18.88
N GLN A 75 19.40 7.11 -17.72
CA GLN A 75 18.94 5.82 -17.20
C GLN A 75 17.47 5.91 -16.78
N VAL A 76 17.03 7.04 -16.23
CA VAL A 76 15.64 7.29 -15.83
C VAL A 76 14.72 7.38 -17.05
N GLU A 77 15.16 8.08 -18.10
CA GLU A 77 14.45 8.15 -19.38
C GLU A 77 14.34 6.76 -20.01
N GLN A 78 15.43 6.01 -20.09
CA GLN A 78 15.43 4.64 -20.59
C GLN A 78 14.46 3.74 -19.80
N CYS A 79 14.46 3.83 -18.47
CA CYS A 79 13.52 3.09 -17.64
C CYS A 79 12.06 3.41 -17.99
N LYS A 80 11.74 4.69 -18.23
CA LYS A 80 10.39 5.14 -18.62
C LYS A 80 9.99 4.60 -19.99
N ASP A 81 10.90 4.63 -20.95
CA ASP A 81 10.69 4.09 -22.31
C ASP A 81 10.46 2.57 -22.30
N LEU A 82 11.12 1.87 -21.36
CA LEU A 82 10.97 0.44 -21.13
C LEU A 82 9.71 0.06 -20.32
N GLN A 83 8.90 1.06 -19.96
CA GLN A 83 7.59 0.90 -19.30
C GLN A 83 7.67 0.29 -17.90
N TRP A 84 8.77 0.49 -17.17
CA TRP A 84 8.93 0.02 -15.79
C TRP A 84 8.19 0.88 -14.73
N GLY A 85 7.47 1.91 -15.19
CA GLY A 85 6.58 2.71 -14.34
C GLY A 85 7.31 3.41 -13.20
N PHE A 86 6.81 3.26 -11.97
CA PHE A 86 7.33 3.98 -10.81
C PHE A 86 8.73 3.50 -10.38
N VAL A 87 9.20 2.33 -10.85
CA VAL A 87 10.58 1.87 -10.62
C VAL A 87 11.56 2.97 -11.02
N CYS A 88 11.29 3.69 -12.10
CA CYS A 88 12.14 4.76 -12.63
C CYS A 88 12.27 5.99 -11.73
N GLU A 89 11.44 6.10 -10.70
CA GLU A 89 11.42 7.18 -9.72
C GLU A 89 11.97 6.72 -8.36
N SER A 90 12.36 5.44 -8.22
CA SER A 90 12.93 4.86 -7.00
C SER A 90 14.47 4.86 -7.01
N MET A 91 15.06 4.58 -5.85
CA MET A 91 16.52 4.42 -5.68
C MET A 91 16.98 2.97 -5.80
N ARG A 92 16.09 2.04 -6.17
CA ARG A 92 16.42 0.62 -6.35
C ARG A 92 15.67 0.02 -7.54
N TRP A 93 16.40 -0.35 -8.58
CA TRP A 93 15.83 -0.89 -9.82
C TRP A 93 16.22 -2.36 -9.97
N PRO A 94 15.33 -3.24 -10.44
CA PRO A 94 15.75 -4.54 -10.96
C PRO A 94 16.90 -4.39 -11.96
N VAL A 95 17.91 -5.26 -11.90
CA VAL A 95 19.05 -5.23 -12.85
C VAL A 95 18.59 -5.34 -14.31
N ALA A 96 17.43 -5.98 -14.57
CA ALA A 96 16.79 -6.04 -15.88
C ALA A 96 16.52 -4.65 -16.49
N VAL A 97 16.10 -3.67 -15.67
CA VAL A 97 15.89 -2.28 -16.13
C VAL A 97 17.20 -1.69 -16.65
N LEU A 98 18.28 -1.87 -15.88
CA LEU A 98 19.60 -1.35 -16.22
C LEU A 98 20.21 -2.03 -17.45
N ARG A 99 19.80 -3.26 -17.76
CA ARG A 99 20.17 -3.99 -18.98
C ARG A 99 19.38 -3.56 -20.21
N GLY A 100 18.42 -2.65 -20.06
CA GLY A 100 17.57 -2.22 -21.16
C GLY A 100 16.45 -3.20 -21.49
N GLU A 101 16.12 -4.11 -20.58
CA GLU A 101 15.06 -5.09 -20.80
C GLU A 101 13.70 -4.40 -20.61
N LYS A 102 12.74 -4.69 -21.49
CA LYS A 102 11.37 -4.18 -21.33
C LYS A 102 10.77 -4.76 -20.05
N ALA A 103 9.94 -3.99 -19.35
CA ALA A 103 9.19 -4.51 -18.22
C ALA A 103 8.53 -5.84 -18.63
N PRO A 104 8.69 -6.93 -17.85
CA PRO A 104 8.01 -8.17 -18.15
C PRO A 104 6.52 -7.86 -18.30
N PRO A 105 5.80 -8.44 -19.27
CA PRO A 105 4.37 -8.26 -19.35
C PRO A 105 3.81 -8.59 -17.97
N ALA A 106 3.06 -7.64 -17.39
CA ALA A 106 2.45 -7.82 -16.09
C ALA A 106 1.85 -9.24 -16.07
N PRO A 107 2.18 -10.07 -15.07
CA PRO A 107 1.62 -11.41 -15.02
C PRO A 107 0.12 -11.24 -15.18
N ALA A 108 -0.43 -11.87 -16.24
CA ALA A 108 -1.86 -11.85 -16.45
C ALA A 108 -2.45 -12.21 -15.09
N PRO A 109 -3.32 -11.34 -14.54
CA PRO A 109 -3.74 -11.52 -13.17
C PRO A 109 -4.26 -12.95 -13.10
N ASN A 110 -3.84 -13.72 -12.09
CA ASN A 110 -4.36 -15.07 -11.85
C ASN A 110 -5.82 -14.91 -11.40
N ILE A 111 -6.65 -14.48 -12.36
CA ILE A 111 -8.06 -14.23 -12.33
C ILE A 111 -8.59 -15.33 -13.23
N VAL A 112 -9.00 -16.43 -12.62
CA VAL A 112 -9.97 -17.30 -13.26
C VAL A 112 -11.25 -16.48 -13.41
N GLY A 113 -11.42 -15.89 -14.60
CA GLY A 113 -12.55 -15.02 -14.90
C GLY A 113 -12.42 -14.45 -16.31
N THR A 114 -12.72 -15.28 -17.30
CA THR A 114 -12.96 -14.90 -18.69
C THR A 114 -13.98 -13.76 -18.79
N GLY A 115 -13.83 -12.94 -19.83
CA GLY A 115 -14.60 -11.72 -20.09
C GLY A 115 -16.08 -11.74 -19.72
N ASN A 116 -16.55 -10.53 -19.35
CA ASN A 116 -17.90 -10.15 -18.93
C ASN A 116 -18.27 -10.44 -17.47
N GLY A 117 -17.83 -9.55 -16.57
CA GLY A 117 -18.73 -8.99 -15.54
C GLY A 117 -19.24 -9.88 -14.41
N THR A 118 -18.84 -11.15 -14.31
CA THR A 118 -19.18 -12.02 -13.18
C THR A 118 -17.94 -12.43 -12.41
N TRP A 119 -17.75 -11.81 -11.25
CA TRP A 119 -16.76 -12.21 -10.26
C TRP A 119 -17.07 -13.64 -9.78
N ASN A 120 -16.11 -14.55 -9.84
CA ASN A 120 -16.28 -15.89 -9.31
C ASN A 120 -16.18 -15.86 -7.77
N THR A 121 -17.29 -15.52 -7.12
CA THR A 121 -17.43 -15.41 -5.65
C THR A 121 -17.44 -16.77 -4.95
N ALA A 122 -17.42 -17.87 -5.70
CA ALA A 122 -17.52 -19.23 -5.18
C ALA A 122 -16.38 -19.61 -4.21
N ASN A 123 -15.22 -18.95 -4.30
CA ASN A 123 -14.07 -19.20 -3.43
C ASN A 123 -13.93 -18.22 -2.25
N LEU A 124 -14.76 -17.19 -2.16
CA LEU A 124 -14.75 -16.24 -1.03
C LEU A 124 -15.94 -16.55 -0.11
N ARG A 125 -15.77 -17.55 0.74
CA ARG A 125 -16.71 -17.79 1.86
C ARG A 125 -16.45 -16.76 2.96
N GLY A 126 -17.46 -16.51 3.79
CA GLY A 126 -17.33 -15.58 4.93
C GLY A 126 -17.54 -14.11 4.56
N ILE A 127 -17.14 -13.22 5.48
CA ILE A 127 -17.45 -11.77 5.39
C ILE A 127 -16.72 -11.10 4.23
N ALA A 128 -15.47 -11.46 3.94
CA ALA A 128 -14.69 -10.85 2.86
C ALA A 128 -15.36 -11.04 1.49
N GLY A 129 -15.87 -12.24 1.21
CA GLY A 129 -16.60 -12.52 -0.02
C GLY A 129 -17.92 -11.79 -0.13
N LYS A 130 -18.68 -11.71 0.97
CA LYS A 130 -19.92 -10.92 1.00
C LYS A 130 -19.63 -9.44 0.74
N LEU A 131 -18.60 -8.87 1.39
CA LEU A 131 -18.18 -7.50 1.21
C LEU A 131 -17.76 -7.22 -0.24
N LEU A 132 -16.91 -8.07 -0.81
CA LEU A 132 -16.47 -7.92 -2.20
C LEU A 132 -17.66 -7.98 -3.16
N SER A 133 -18.50 -9.01 -3.05
CA SER A 133 -19.66 -9.22 -3.92
C SER A 133 -20.64 -8.06 -3.85
N PHE A 134 -20.87 -7.54 -2.63
CA PHE A 134 -21.77 -6.43 -2.40
C PHE A 134 -21.17 -5.12 -2.89
N TYR A 135 -19.99 -4.75 -2.40
CA TYR A 135 -19.44 -3.41 -2.56
C TYR A 135 -18.81 -3.16 -3.93
N ALA A 136 -18.35 -4.22 -4.62
CA ALA A 136 -17.94 -4.17 -6.02
C ALA A 136 -19.11 -4.21 -7.03
N ASN A 137 -20.35 -4.11 -6.57
CA ASN A 137 -21.52 -3.90 -7.42
C ASN A 137 -21.87 -2.39 -7.48
N PRO A 138 -22.01 -1.80 -8.67
CA PRO A 138 -22.24 -0.36 -8.81
C PRO A 138 -23.57 0.12 -8.22
N ALA A 139 -24.62 -0.69 -8.24
CA ALA A 139 -25.90 -0.33 -7.62
C ALA A 139 -25.79 -0.30 -6.09
N ASN A 140 -25.08 -1.27 -5.50
CA ASN A 140 -24.84 -1.32 -4.07
C ASN A 140 -23.88 -0.22 -3.61
N TYR A 141 -22.84 0.11 -4.38
CA TYR A 141 -21.98 1.27 -4.09
C TYR A 141 -22.80 2.57 -4.05
N ARG A 142 -23.71 2.78 -5.01
CA ARG A 142 -24.63 3.94 -4.99
C ARG A 142 -25.58 3.92 -3.78
N SER A 143 -26.04 2.74 -3.36
CA SER A 143 -26.82 2.59 -2.12
C SER A 143 -26.00 2.98 -0.89
N VAL A 144 -24.75 2.50 -0.78
CA VAL A 144 -23.82 2.91 0.30
C VAL A 144 -23.61 4.42 0.29
N TYR A 145 -23.35 5.01 -0.88
CA TYR A 145 -23.20 6.45 -1.04
C TYR A 145 -24.42 7.21 -0.50
N SER A 146 -25.63 6.82 -0.93
CA SER A 146 -26.89 7.45 -0.50
C SER A 146 -27.10 7.33 1.02
N GLN A 147 -26.84 6.15 1.58
CA GLN A 147 -26.89 5.93 3.02
C GLN A 147 -25.90 6.85 3.75
N VAL A 148 -24.64 6.92 3.31
CA VAL A 148 -23.63 7.79 3.93
C VAL A 148 -24.02 9.26 3.85
N MET A 149 -24.52 9.75 2.71
CA MET A 149 -25.01 11.12 2.61
C MET A 149 -26.17 11.40 3.57
N SER A 150 -27.03 10.40 3.84
CA SER A 150 -28.14 10.56 4.78
C SER A 150 -27.72 10.70 6.24
N TRP A 151 -26.67 10.00 6.70
CA TRP A 151 -26.31 9.99 8.12
C TRP A 151 -25.00 10.71 8.47
N PHE A 152 -24.06 10.78 7.53
CA PHE A 152 -22.78 11.46 7.69
C PHE A 152 -22.72 12.79 6.91
N GLY A 153 -23.47 12.91 5.81
CA GLY A 153 -23.68 14.19 5.12
C GLY A 153 -22.57 14.64 4.17
N SER A 154 -21.47 13.88 4.02
CA SER A 154 -20.35 14.26 3.17
C SER A 154 -19.56 13.07 2.63
N THR A 155 -18.87 13.24 1.50
CA THR A 155 -17.84 12.30 1.03
C THR A 155 -16.45 12.68 1.53
N GLN A 156 -16.26 13.94 1.93
CA GLN A 156 -15.01 14.46 2.46
C GLN A 156 -14.74 13.83 3.84
N ASN A 157 -13.54 13.27 4.01
CA ASN A 157 -13.16 12.50 5.21
C ASN A 157 -14.14 11.36 5.55
N GLY A 158 -14.84 10.83 4.54
CA GLY A 158 -15.88 9.82 4.68
C GLY A 158 -15.39 8.37 4.54
N CYS A 159 -14.09 8.10 4.47
CA CYS A 159 -13.55 6.75 4.19
C CYS A 159 -14.11 5.68 5.13
N VAL A 160 -14.12 5.96 6.44
CA VAL A 160 -14.69 5.06 7.46
C VAL A 160 -16.22 5.03 7.38
N ALA A 161 -16.88 6.14 7.05
CA ALA A 161 -18.33 6.18 6.91
C ALA A 161 -18.82 5.27 5.76
N PHE A 162 -18.11 5.30 4.63
CA PHE A 162 -18.34 4.41 3.49
C PHE A 162 -18.06 2.96 3.85
N MET A 163 -16.87 2.65 4.40
CA MET A 163 -16.49 1.28 4.73
C MET A 163 -17.41 0.66 5.80
N SER A 164 -17.68 1.40 6.89
CA SER A 164 -18.59 0.92 7.96
C SER A 164 -20.03 0.71 7.45
N THR A 165 -20.49 1.51 6.49
CA THR A 165 -21.81 1.33 5.87
C THR A 165 -21.84 0.11 4.97
N ALA A 166 -20.81 -0.10 4.13
CA ALA A 166 -20.70 -1.31 3.32
C ALA A 166 -20.67 -2.58 4.20
N LEU A 167 -19.90 -2.57 5.28
CA LEU A 167 -19.83 -3.67 6.25
C LEU A 167 -21.17 -3.97 6.92
N ARG A 168 -21.92 -2.95 7.36
CA ARG A 168 -23.28 -3.13 7.92
C ARG A 168 -24.22 -3.78 6.92
N ASN A 169 -24.15 -3.41 5.64
CA ASN A 169 -24.99 -4.00 4.60
C ASN A 169 -24.69 -5.48 4.33
N VAL A 170 -23.49 -5.97 4.69
CA VAL A 170 -23.14 -7.39 4.61
C VAL A 170 -23.22 -8.13 5.95
N GLY A 171 -23.88 -7.52 6.94
CA GLY A 171 -24.19 -8.13 8.23
C GLY A 171 -23.11 -7.99 9.30
N VAL A 172 -22.10 -7.16 9.10
CA VAL A 172 -21.07 -6.87 10.12
C VAL A 172 -21.55 -5.71 10.99
N PRO A 173 -21.71 -5.90 12.32
CA PRO A 173 -22.39 -4.95 13.18
C PRO A 173 -21.50 -3.77 13.61
N VAL A 174 -21.00 -2.97 12.67
CA VAL A 174 -20.17 -1.79 13.00
C VAL A 174 -21.03 -0.69 13.64
N PRO A 175 -20.80 -0.30 14.91
CA PRO A 175 -21.65 0.65 15.62
C PRO A 175 -21.39 2.10 15.20
N LYS A 176 -22.43 2.93 15.23
CA LYS A 176 -22.35 4.40 15.13
C LYS A 176 -22.18 5.05 16.51
N ALA A 177 -21.33 4.46 17.35
CA ALA A 177 -21.10 4.87 18.73
C ALA A 177 -19.62 5.25 18.95
N LEU A 178 -19.37 5.90 20.09
CA LEU A 178 -18.02 6.19 20.55
C LEU A 178 -17.39 4.93 21.17
N ASN A 179 -16.09 4.76 21.00
CA ASN A 179 -15.31 3.80 21.78
C ASN A 179 -14.98 4.36 23.18
N ASN A 180 -14.26 3.59 23.99
CA ASN A 180 -13.86 3.97 25.36
C ASN A 180 -12.93 5.19 25.43
N LYS A 181 -12.39 5.64 24.28
CA LYS A 181 -11.52 6.81 24.15
C LYS A 181 -12.26 8.03 23.59
N GLY A 182 -13.59 7.94 23.39
CA GLY A 182 -14.42 9.03 22.87
C GLY A 182 -14.40 9.19 21.36
N TYR A 183 -13.80 8.28 20.60
CA TYR A 183 -13.76 8.33 19.12
C TYR A 183 -14.90 7.52 18.50
N ASN A 184 -15.56 8.08 17.48
CA ASN A 184 -16.66 7.39 16.80
C ASN A 184 -16.13 6.27 15.88
N ILE A 185 -16.58 5.05 16.13
CA ILE A 185 -16.14 3.83 15.42
C ILE A 185 -16.51 3.86 13.93
N SER A 186 -17.59 4.54 13.55
CA SER A 186 -18.05 4.63 12.16
C SER A 186 -17.48 5.81 11.38
N THR A 187 -16.68 6.68 12.00
CA THR A 187 -16.12 7.87 11.32
C THR A 187 -14.65 8.13 11.61
N TRP A 188 -14.02 7.39 12.52
CA TRP A 188 -12.61 7.58 12.88
C TRP A 188 -11.78 6.33 12.59
N THR A 189 -10.72 6.46 11.79
CA THR A 189 -10.01 5.31 11.22
C THR A 189 -9.36 4.43 12.29
N ALA A 190 -8.82 5.05 13.33
CA ALA A 190 -8.19 4.33 14.45
C ALA A 190 -9.21 3.51 15.26
N ALA A 191 -10.36 4.12 15.59
CA ALA A 191 -11.41 3.47 16.36
C ALA A 191 -12.06 2.34 15.55
N PHE A 192 -12.18 2.55 14.24
CA PHE A 192 -12.67 1.55 13.32
C PHE A 192 -11.73 0.34 13.21
N ALA A 193 -10.43 0.57 13.00
CA ALA A 193 -9.43 -0.51 12.94
C ALA A 193 -9.38 -1.28 14.27
N GLU A 194 -9.34 -0.58 15.41
CA GLU A 194 -9.38 -1.17 16.76
C GLU A 194 -10.63 -2.04 16.95
N TYR A 195 -11.80 -1.58 16.51
CA TYR A 195 -13.04 -2.36 16.59
C TYR A 195 -12.99 -3.63 15.73
N LEU A 196 -12.56 -3.52 14.47
CA LEU A 196 -12.46 -4.69 13.59
C LEU A 196 -11.47 -5.73 14.13
N GLU A 197 -10.30 -5.29 14.56
CA GLU A 197 -9.22 -6.18 15.02
C GLU A 197 -9.52 -6.76 16.41
N GLN A 198 -9.82 -5.91 17.40
CA GLN A 198 -9.89 -6.32 18.80
C GLN A 198 -11.30 -6.79 19.22
N THR A 199 -12.36 -6.22 18.63
CA THR A 199 -13.73 -6.61 18.99
C THR A 199 -14.27 -7.70 18.08
N LEU A 200 -14.04 -7.59 16.77
CA LEU A 200 -14.50 -8.60 15.81
C LEU A 200 -13.47 -9.69 15.51
N GLY A 201 -12.25 -9.59 16.05
CA GLY A 201 -11.22 -10.62 15.90
C GLY A 201 -10.65 -10.73 14.48
N TRP A 202 -10.68 -9.64 13.70
CA TRP A 202 -10.13 -9.65 12.35
C TRP A 202 -8.61 -9.74 12.38
N ARG A 203 -8.05 -10.56 11.49
CA ARG A 203 -6.62 -10.82 11.44
C ARG A 203 -5.91 -9.69 10.69
N ARG A 204 -4.87 -9.14 11.29
CA ARG A 204 -3.96 -8.18 10.65
C ARG A 204 -3.08 -8.84 9.60
N ILE A 205 -3.02 -8.22 8.43
CA ILE A 205 -2.18 -8.57 7.29
C ILE A 205 -1.23 -7.40 7.04
N SER A 206 0.04 -7.56 7.41
CA SER A 206 1.02 -6.48 7.30
C SER A 206 1.85 -6.57 6.01
N ASN A 207 1.97 -7.77 5.43
CA ASN A 207 2.65 -7.94 4.16
C ASN A 207 1.68 -7.56 3.03
N LEU A 208 2.05 -6.57 2.23
CA LEU A 208 1.29 -6.12 1.09
C LEU A 208 0.94 -7.28 0.14
N ARG A 209 1.87 -8.22 -0.06
CA ARG A 209 1.71 -9.36 -0.98
C ARG A 209 0.67 -10.38 -0.52
N ASP A 210 0.33 -10.37 0.77
CA ASP A 210 -0.65 -11.28 1.33
C ASP A 210 -2.09 -10.76 1.19
N LEU A 211 -2.29 -9.57 0.61
CA LEU A 211 -3.62 -9.00 0.38
C LEU A 211 -4.50 -9.92 -0.46
N ALA A 212 -5.74 -10.07 -0.02
CA ALA A 212 -6.76 -10.84 -0.71
C ALA A 212 -8.02 -10.00 -0.96
N PRO A 213 -8.77 -10.27 -2.03
CA PRO A 213 -10.02 -9.59 -2.32
C PRO A 213 -10.98 -9.57 -1.13
N GLY A 214 -11.49 -8.38 -0.78
CA GLY A 214 -12.38 -8.17 0.36
C GLY A 214 -11.67 -7.80 1.67
N ASP A 215 -10.34 -7.78 1.68
CA ASP A 215 -9.58 -7.20 2.80
C ASP A 215 -9.88 -5.70 2.96
N VAL A 216 -9.99 -5.26 4.21
CA VAL A 216 -10.13 -3.84 4.56
C VAL A 216 -8.75 -3.28 4.86
N ALA A 217 -8.21 -2.52 3.92
CA ALA A 217 -6.84 -2.00 3.96
C ALA A 217 -6.79 -0.57 4.50
N PHE A 218 -5.74 -0.30 5.25
CA PHE A 218 -5.46 0.93 5.96
C PHE A 218 -4.12 1.49 5.49
N THR A 219 -4.03 2.80 5.41
CA THR A 219 -2.83 3.51 4.95
C THR A 219 -2.04 4.10 6.11
N LEU A 220 -0.82 4.54 5.84
CA LEU A 220 -0.07 5.40 6.75
C LEU A 220 -0.84 6.69 7.07
N ASP A 221 -0.45 7.33 8.17
CA ASP A 221 -0.92 8.67 8.55
C ASP A 221 -0.48 9.71 7.49
N LEU A 222 -1.06 10.91 7.52
CA LEU A 222 -0.82 11.97 6.53
C LEU A 222 0.63 12.49 6.56
N ASP A 223 1.30 12.37 7.71
CA ASP A 223 2.73 12.67 7.87
C ASP A 223 3.64 11.48 7.52
N GLY A 224 3.05 10.37 7.09
CA GLY A 224 3.75 9.13 6.76
C GLY A 224 4.18 8.31 7.97
N SER A 225 3.75 8.69 9.19
CA SER A 225 4.04 7.94 10.40
C SER A 225 3.13 6.72 10.55
N ARG A 226 3.62 5.74 11.32
CA ARG A 226 2.82 4.62 11.81
C ARG A 226 2.02 5.07 13.02
N GLY A 227 1.02 5.90 12.77
CA GLY A 227 0.12 6.48 13.77
C GLY A 227 -1.33 6.09 13.50
N PHE A 228 -2.17 7.11 13.32
CA PHE A 228 -3.57 6.91 12.98
C PHE A 228 -3.70 6.76 11.47
N PRO A 229 -4.25 5.64 10.96
CA PRO A 229 -4.32 5.47 9.52
C PRO A 229 -5.09 6.61 8.87
N ALA A 230 -4.50 7.27 7.87
CA ALA A 230 -5.15 8.42 7.23
C ALA A 230 -6.39 8.00 6.43
N HIS A 231 -6.41 6.77 5.93
CA HIS A 231 -7.41 6.31 4.99
C HIS A 231 -7.71 4.82 5.12
N VAL A 232 -8.89 4.43 4.65
CA VAL A 232 -9.34 3.05 4.59
C VAL A 232 -10.04 2.77 3.26
N PHE A 233 -9.75 1.61 2.68
CA PHE A 233 -10.35 1.15 1.43
C PHE A 233 -10.53 -0.37 1.42
N MET A 234 -11.38 -0.87 0.52
CA MET A 234 -11.47 -2.32 0.27
C MET A 234 -10.52 -2.67 -0.86
N PHE A 235 -9.63 -3.63 -0.62
CA PHE A 235 -8.80 -4.21 -1.66
C PHE A 235 -9.66 -5.16 -2.52
N VAL A 236 -9.70 -4.93 -3.83
CA VAL A 236 -10.45 -5.77 -4.78
C VAL A 236 -9.53 -6.80 -5.43
N GLY A 237 -8.32 -6.39 -5.78
CA GLY A 237 -7.36 -7.24 -6.47
C GLY A 237 -6.24 -6.41 -7.09
N TRP A 238 -5.16 -7.10 -7.44
CA TRP A 238 -4.05 -6.52 -8.16
C TRP A 238 -4.44 -6.20 -9.60
N ILE A 239 -4.10 -5.00 -10.06
CA ILE A 239 -4.03 -4.69 -11.49
C ILE A 239 -2.69 -5.18 -12.01
N ASP A 240 -1.65 -4.86 -11.25
CA ASP A 240 -0.30 -5.37 -11.41
C ASP A 240 0.37 -5.32 -10.04
N ASP A 241 0.65 -6.50 -9.50
CA ASP A 241 1.23 -6.62 -8.17
C ASP A 241 2.70 -6.21 -8.18
N THR A 242 3.43 -6.42 -9.28
CA THR A 242 4.82 -5.97 -9.43
C THR A 242 4.90 -4.45 -9.34
N SER A 243 3.91 -3.73 -9.89
CA SER A 243 3.85 -2.28 -9.83
C SER A 243 3.05 -1.70 -8.63
N THR A 244 2.70 -2.52 -7.65
CA THR A 244 1.89 -2.14 -6.47
C THR A 244 0.55 -1.46 -6.80
N LEU A 245 0.09 -1.58 -8.05
CA LEU A 245 -1.17 -1.05 -8.52
C LEU A 245 -2.30 -2.02 -8.22
N ALA A 246 -3.24 -1.56 -7.42
CA ALA A 246 -4.43 -2.31 -7.04
C ALA A 246 -5.70 -1.65 -7.53
N ARG A 247 -6.72 -2.48 -7.76
CA ARG A 247 -8.11 -2.04 -7.83
C ARG A 247 -8.63 -1.96 -6.40
N VAL A 248 -9.22 -0.81 -6.05
CA VAL A 248 -9.78 -0.56 -4.72
C VAL A 248 -11.16 0.11 -4.80
N ILE A 249 -11.89 0.09 -3.70
CA ILE A 249 -13.16 0.81 -3.52
C ILE A 249 -13.17 1.53 -2.18
N ASP A 250 -13.47 2.83 -2.21
CA ASP A 250 -13.62 3.68 -1.02
C ASP A 250 -14.53 4.90 -1.31
N ASN A 251 -14.49 5.92 -0.45
CA ASN A 251 -15.26 7.16 -0.61
C ASN A 251 -14.74 8.08 -1.74
N GLN A 252 -13.57 7.80 -2.32
CA GLN A 252 -12.96 8.55 -3.41
C GLN A 252 -13.39 8.00 -4.78
N GLY A 253 -13.97 6.79 -4.84
CA GLY A 253 -14.66 6.31 -6.03
C GLY A 253 -15.06 4.84 -6.02
N PHE A 254 -15.91 4.49 -6.97
CA PHE A 254 -16.21 3.09 -7.31
C PHE A 254 -15.10 2.53 -8.20
N LEU A 255 -14.48 1.42 -7.78
CA LEU A 255 -13.50 0.65 -8.56
C LEU A 255 -12.43 1.51 -9.27
N HIS A 256 -11.59 2.19 -8.49
CA HIS A 256 -10.49 2.98 -9.04
C HIS A 256 -9.13 2.31 -8.80
N THR A 257 -8.14 2.75 -9.58
CA THR A 257 -6.75 2.33 -9.42
C THR A 257 -6.13 3.09 -8.26
N ARG A 258 -5.32 2.40 -7.46
CA ARG A 258 -4.49 2.99 -6.41
C ARG A 258 -3.11 2.35 -6.44
N ASP A 259 -2.07 3.17 -6.37
CA ASP A 259 -0.74 2.72 -6.02
C ASP A 259 -0.67 2.54 -4.50
N LEU A 260 -0.40 1.32 -4.06
CA LEU A 260 -0.38 0.98 -2.64
C LEU A 260 0.92 1.36 -1.93
N LEU A 261 1.97 1.80 -2.64
CA LEU A 261 3.21 2.27 -1.99
C LEU A 261 3.52 3.76 -2.24
N GLY A 262 2.92 4.36 -3.27
CA GLY A 262 3.17 5.76 -3.62
C GLY A 262 2.45 6.80 -2.76
N TYR A 263 3.12 7.93 -2.50
CA TYR A 263 2.48 9.19 -2.11
C TYR A 263 2.07 9.94 -3.38
N LYS A 264 0.76 10.10 -3.63
CA LYS A 264 0.28 10.91 -4.76
C LYS A 264 -0.95 11.72 -4.37
N GLY A 265 -0.80 13.04 -4.34
CA GLY A 265 -1.88 13.93 -3.92
C GLY A 265 -2.35 13.59 -2.49
N ASN A 266 -3.63 13.23 -2.34
CA ASN A 266 -4.22 12.83 -1.05
C ASN A 266 -4.14 11.32 -0.76
N PHE A 267 -3.37 10.56 -1.54
CA PHE A 267 -3.19 9.13 -1.32
C PHE A 267 -1.92 8.87 -0.52
N THR A 268 -2.07 8.25 0.66
CA THR A 268 -0.96 7.73 1.47
C THR A 268 -0.76 6.22 1.21
N PRO A 269 0.47 5.70 1.42
CA PRO A 269 0.81 4.30 1.20
C PRO A 269 0.06 3.34 2.13
N PHE A 270 -0.07 2.09 1.71
CA PHE A 270 -0.53 0.96 2.51
C PHE A 270 0.32 0.79 3.77
N GLN A 271 -0.34 0.50 4.88
CA GLN A 271 0.30 0.14 6.14
C GLN A 271 -0.02 -1.30 6.55
N TYR A 272 -1.31 -1.66 6.53
CA TYR A 272 -1.78 -3.02 6.85
C TYR A 272 -3.21 -3.20 6.34
N ALA A 273 -3.71 -4.43 6.32
CA ALA A 273 -5.12 -4.74 6.17
C ALA A 273 -5.65 -5.57 7.34
N LEU A 274 -6.96 -5.57 7.48
CA LEU A 274 -7.70 -6.44 8.39
C LEU A 274 -8.56 -7.39 7.56
N ARG A 275 -8.34 -8.68 7.76
CA ARG A 275 -9.09 -9.77 7.13
C ARG A 275 -10.10 -10.36 8.11
N PRO A 276 -11.39 -10.45 7.76
CA PRO A 276 -12.37 -11.10 8.63
C PRO A 276 -12.07 -12.60 8.80
N PRO A 277 -12.55 -13.22 9.88
CA PRO A 277 -12.55 -14.67 10.00
C PRO A 277 -13.37 -15.32 8.87
N GLY A 278 -12.91 -16.49 8.42
CA GLY A 278 -13.51 -17.29 7.35
C GLY A 278 -14.79 -17.99 7.76
#